data_AF-A0A922VRY3-F1
#
_entry.id   AF-A0A922VRY3-F1
#
_cell.length_a   1.000
_cell.length_b   1.000
_cell.length_c   1.000
_cell.angle_alpha   90.00
_cell.angle_beta   90.00
_cell.angle_gamma   90.00
#
_symmetry.space_group_name_H-M   'P 1'
#
loop_
_entity.id
_entity.type
_entity.pdbx_description
1 polymer ?
#
loop_
_entity_poly.entity_id
_entity_poly.type
_entity_poly.pdbx_seq_one_letter_code
_entity_poly.pdbx_strand_id
1 'polypeptide(L)'
;MHKNFTTRGVAMPGPRICRPGWPDPGDLDDSELHALIDALTRGFLETLDPVEADLLARADLQGQPLARIAAETGLPLAEIAPRLRATRQSLCRYVVLTLTPSKSAC
;
A
#
# COMPACT_ATOMS: atom_id res chain seq x y z
N MET A 1 45.42 -10.19 -22.39
CA MET A 1 45.86 -8.88 -21.84
C MET A 1 44.62 -8.02 -21.64
N HIS A 2 44.18 -7.92 -20.39
CA HIS A 2 42.95 -7.24 -19.98
C HIS A 2 43.11 -5.72 -20.08
N LYS A 3 42.20 -5.05 -20.78
CA LYS A 3 42.08 -3.58 -20.76
C LYS A 3 41.01 -3.21 -19.74
N ASN A 4 41.44 -2.57 -18.66
CA ASN A 4 40.59 -2.01 -17.62
C ASN A 4 39.84 -0.80 -18.18
N PHE A 5 38.52 -0.89 -18.30
CA PHE A 5 37.67 0.27 -18.60
C PHE A 5 36.94 0.67 -17.33
N THR A 6 37.56 1.57 -16.57
CA THR A 6 36.95 2.21 -15.41
C THR A 6 35.97 3.26 -15.90
N THR A 7 34.71 2.89 -16.09
CA THR A 7 33.62 3.86 -16.17
C THR A 7 33.29 4.29 -14.75
N ARG A 8 33.81 5.46 -14.33
CA ARG A 8 33.23 6.22 -13.22
C ARG A 8 31.79 6.56 -13.63
N GLY A 9 30.84 5.74 -13.17
CA GLY A 9 29.43 6.09 -13.22
C GLY A 9 29.23 7.31 -12.33
N VAL A 10 29.16 8.49 -12.94
CA VAL A 10 28.56 9.65 -12.28
C VAL A 10 27.09 9.28 -12.11
N ALA A 11 26.71 8.88 -10.88
CA ALA A 11 25.32 8.71 -10.54
C ALA A 11 24.63 10.06 -10.73
N MET A 12 23.95 10.22 -11.86
CA MET A 12 23.06 11.35 -12.09
C MET A 12 22.03 11.32 -10.95
N PRO A 13 21.94 12.36 -10.09
CA PRO A 13 20.83 12.42 -9.16
C PRO A 13 19.57 12.56 -10.00
N GLY A 14 18.75 11.51 -9.98
CA GLY A 14 17.40 11.59 -10.53
C GLY A 14 16.65 12.78 -9.92
N PRO A 15 15.63 13.31 -10.59
CA PRO A 15 14.90 14.47 -10.10
C PRO A 15 14.40 14.18 -8.68
N ARG A 16 14.94 14.93 -7.70
CA ARG A 16 14.41 14.91 -6.33
C ARG A 16 13.02 15.51 -6.40
N ILE A 17 12.02 14.67 -6.25
CA ILE A 17 10.63 15.11 -6.11
C ILE A 17 10.53 15.72 -4.71
N CYS A 18 10.93 16.99 -4.58
CA CYS A 18 10.76 17.74 -3.35
C CYS A 18 9.25 18.04 -3.18
N ARG A 19 8.53 17.20 -2.45
CA ARG A 19 7.20 17.55 -1.94
C ARG A 19 7.37 18.30 -0.61
N PRO A 20 6.94 19.57 -0.51
CA PRO A 20 6.99 20.29 0.76
C PRO A 20 6.16 19.55 1.80
N GLY A 21 6.79 19.15 2.91
CA GLY A 21 6.14 18.46 4.03
C GLY A 21 6.20 16.93 4.01
N TRP A 22 6.87 16.31 3.02
CA TRP A 22 7.20 14.89 3.06
C TRP A 22 8.69 14.73 3.40
N PRO A 23 9.05 13.84 4.34
CA PRO A 23 10.46 13.53 4.63
C PRO A 23 11.18 13.04 3.37
N ASP A 24 12.44 13.43 3.18
CA ASP A 24 13.28 12.87 2.12
C ASP A 24 13.45 11.37 2.45
N PRO A 25 13.13 10.42 1.55
CA PRO A 25 13.16 8.99 1.86
C PRO A 25 14.54 8.44 2.27
N GLY A 26 15.61 9.22 2.12
CA GLY A 26 16.94 8.91 2.65
C GLY A 26 17.13 9.19 4.14
N ASP A 27 16.20 9.91 4.79
CA ASP A 27 16.30 10.37 6.17
C ASP A 27 15.31 9.67 7.12
N LEU A 28 14.41 8.82 6.61
CA LEU A 28 13.47 8.05 7.44
C LEU A 28 14.16 6.80 7.98
N ASP A 29 14.17 6.64 9.31
CA ASP A 29 14.49 5.35 9.89
C ASP A 29 13.34 4.34 9.68
N ASP A 30 13.63 3.05 9.85
CA ASP A 30 12.65 1.98 9.63
C ASP A 30 11.41 2.13 10.52
N SER A 31 11.54 2.77 11.69
CA SER A 31 10.43 2.96 12.64
C SER A 31 9.48 4.08 12.20
N GLU A 32 10.02 5.17 11.66
CA GLU A 32 9.24 6.27 11.07
C GLU A 32 8.54 5.81 9.79
N LEU A 33 9.21 5.01 8.96
CA LEU A 33 8.59 4.38 7.80
C LEU A 33 7.44 3.45 8.20
N HIS A 34 7.64 2.64 9.26
CA HIS A 34 6.59 1.77 9.77
C HIS A 34 5.38 2.58 10.28
N ALA A 35 5.63 3.64 11.05
CA ALA A 35 4.58 4.51 11.55
C ALA A 35 3.79 5.19 10.42
N LEU A 36 4.47 5.60 9.35
CA LEU A 36 3.83 6.17 8.16
C LEU A 36 2.96 5.13 7.43
N ILE A 37 3.46 3.91 7.25
CA ILE A 37 2.71 2.80 6.63
C ILE A 37 1.49 2.45 7.47
N ASP A 38 1.62 2.40 8.80
CA ASP A 38 0.52 2.14 9.72
C ASP A 38 -0.54 3.24 9.69
N ALA A 39 -0.12 4.51 9.62
CA ALA A 39 -1.02 5.65 9.49
C ALA A 39 -1.80 5.61 8.16
N LEU A 40 -1.11 5.34 7.06
CA LEU A 40 -1.73 5.15 5.74
C LEU A 40 -2.71 3.99 5.73
N THR A 41 -2.31 2.84 6.29
CA THR A 41 -3.14 1.64 6.36
C THR A 41 -4.42 1.90 7.17
N ARG A 42 -4.31 2.56 8.34
CA ARG A 42 -5.47 2.97 9.13
C ARG A 42 -6.38 3.93 8.36
N GLY A 43 -5.81 4.95 7.73
CA GLY A 43 -6.57 5.90 6.91
C GLY A 43 -7.34 5.21 5.78
N PHE A 44 -6.74 4.22 5.11
CA PHE A 44 -7.45 3.45 4.09
C PHE A 44 -8.54 2.56 4.68
N LEU A 45 -8.32 1.89 5.81
CA LEU A 45 -9.34 1.08 6.46
C LEU A 45 -10.55 1.91 6.92
N GLU A 46 -10.33 3.15 7.38
CA GLU A 46 -11.40 4.08 7.75
C GLU A 46 -12.25 4.54 6.54
N THR A 47 -11.71 4.47 5.32
CA THR A 47 -12.48 4.77 4.09
C THR A 47 -13.32 3.61 3.57
N LEU A 48 -13.10 2.39 4.09
CA LEU A 48 -13.86 1.21 3.72
C LEU A 48 -15.13 1.08 4.57
N ASP A 49 -16.14 0.41 4.02
CA ASP A 49 -17.27 -0.03 4.83
C ASP A 49 -16.77 -0.95 5.97
N PRO A 50 -17.27 -0.82 7.21
CA PRO A 50 -16.79 -1.62 8.34
C PRO A 50 -16.84 -3.13 8.12
N VAL A 51 -17.82 -3.63 7.37
CA VAL A 51 -17.94 -5.05 7.05
C VAL A 51 -16.87 -5.46 6.05
N GLU A 52 -16.58 -4.60 5.07
CA GLU A 52 -15.51 -4.84 4.10
C GLU A 52 -14.11 -4.77 4.73
N ALA A 53 -13.89 -3.83 5.65
CA ALA A 53 -12.66 -3.71 6.41
C ALA A 53 -12.40 -4.94 7.29
N ASP A 54 -13.42 -5.43 8.00
CA ASP A 54 -13.33 -6.66 8.81
C ASP A 54 -13.05 -7.90 7.94
N LEU A 55 -13.76 -8.03 6.81
CA LEU A 55 -13.53 -9.10 5.83
C LEU A 55 -12.07 -9.12 5.35
N LEU A 56 -11.55 -7.96 4.95
CA LEU A 56 -10.19 -7.83 4.44
C LEU A 56 -9.15 -8.10 5.53
N ALA A 57 -9.36 -7.60 6.76
CA ALA A 57 -8.47 -7.87 7.88
C ALA A 57 -8.37 -9.37 8.21
N ARG A 58 -9.51 -10.07 8.26
CA ARG A 58 -9.54 -11.51 8.54
C ARG A 58 -8.90 -12.33 7.42
N ALA A 59 -9.18 -12.00 6.17
CA ALA A 59 -8.67 -12.75 5.02
C ALA A 59 -7.18 -12.49 4.77
N ASP A 60 -6.76 -11.22 4.74
CA ASP A 60 -5.45 -10.81 4.22
C ASP A 60 -4.41 -10.59 5.32
N LEU A 61 -4.82 -10.09 6.50
CA LEU A 61 -3.89 -9.85 7.61
C LEU A 61 -3.78 -11.07 8.52
N GLN A 62 -4.90 -11.75 8.79
CA GLN A 62 -4.95 -12.89 9.70
C GLN A 62 -4.89 -14.25 8.99
N GLY A 63 -4.99 -14.27 7.65
CA GLY A 63 -4.94 -15.49 6.86
C GLY A 63 -6.09 -16.47 7.14
N GLN A 64 -7.23 -15.99 7.63
CA GLN A 64 -8.35 -16.85 7.97
C GLN A 64 -8.98 -17.49 6.72
N PRO A 65 -9.33 -18.78 6.76
CA PRO A 65 -10.05 -19.42 5.64
C PRO A 65 -11.41 -18.79 5.40
N LEU A 66 -11.79 -18.56 4.14
CA LEU A 66 -13.07 -17.93 3.78
C LEU A 66 -14.30 -18.65 4.35
N ALA A 67 -14.24 -19.98 4.46
CA ALA A 67 -15.31 -20.76 5.07
C ALA A 67 -15.51 -20.45 6.57
N ARG A 68 -14.40 -20.17 7.28
CA ARG A 68 -14.44 -19.76 8.69
C ARG A 68 -15.00 -18.35 8.82
N ILE A 69 -14.57 -17.43 7.95
CA ILE A 69 -15.11 -16.07 7.91
C ILE A 69 -16.61 -16.10 7.63
N ALA A 70 -17.08 -16.95 6.70
CA ALA A 70 -18.51 -17.13 6.42
C ALA A 70 -19.31 -17.57 7.65
N ALA A 71 -18.80 -18.58 8.37
CA ALA A 71 -19.45 -19.09 9.57
C ALA A 71 -19.53 -18.04 10.68
N GLU A 72 -18.48 -17.23 10.85
CA GLU A 72 -18.39 -16.23 11.92
C GLU A 72 -19.15 -14.93 11.60
N THR A 73 -19.27 -14.56 10.32
CA THR A 73 -19.97 -13.34 9.88
C THR A 73 -21.43 -13.58 9.48
N GLY A 74 -21.83 -14.84 9.29
CA GLY A 74 -23.16 -15.20 8.77
C GLY A 74 -23.35 -14.89 7.28
N LEU A 75 -22.30 -14.43 6.58
CA LEU A 75 -22.35 -14.13 5.16
C LEU A 75 -22.27 -15.42 4.33
N PRO A 76 -23.01 -15.52 3.20
CA PRO A 76 -22.87 -16.64 2.29
C PRO A 76 -21.44 -16.71 1.73
N LEU A 77 -20.84 -17.90 1.73
CA LEU A 77 -19.50 -18.10 1.18
C LEU A 77 -19.38 -17.62 -0.28
N ALA A 78 -20.46 -17.76 -1.06
CA ALA A 78 -20.54 -17.29 -2.43
C ALA A 78 -20.44 -15.76 -2.58
N GLU A 79 -20.78 -14.99 -1.54
CA GLU A 79 -20.69 -13.53 -1.53
C GLU A 79 -19.35 -13.01 -1.03
N ILE A 80 -18.64 -13.78 -0.18
CA ILE A 80 -17.39 -13.35 0.46
C ILE A 80 -16.28 -13.13 -0.55
N ALA A 81 -16.06 -14.09 -1.46
CA ALA A 81 -14.97 -13.98 -2.43
C ALA A 81 -15.16 -12.80 -3.42
N PRO A 82 -16.36 -12.56 -3.98
CA PRO A 82 -16.63 -11.35 -4.77
C PRO A 82 -16.45 -10.06 -3.99
N ARG A 83 -16.96 -9.98 -2.74
CA ARG A 83 -16.81 -8.78 -1.89
C ARG A 83 -15.34 -8.49 -1.62
N LEU A 84 -14.56 -9.48 -1.18
CA LEU A 84 -13.12 -9.33 -0.97
C LEU A 84 -12.39 -8.86 -2.22
N ARG A 85 -12.74 -9.39 -3.40
CA ARG A 85 -12.15 -8.93 -4.66
C ARG A 85 -12.46 -7.46 -4.92
N ALA A 86 -13.71 -7.04 -4.73
CA ALA A 86 -14.12 -5.65 -4.92
C ALA A 86 -13.42 -4.71 -3.92
N THR A 87 -13.39 -5.07 -2.64
CA THR A 87 -12.71 -4.31 -1.60
C THR A 87 -11.21 -4.17 -1.88
N ARG A 88 -10.52 -5.24 -2.28
CA ARG A 88 -9.11 -5.18 -2.69
C ARG A 88 -8.89 -4.25 -3.89
N GLN A 89 -9.77 -4.29 -4.88
CA GLN A 89 -9.69 -3.38 -6.04
C GLN A 89 -9.87 -1.92 -5.64
N SER A 90 -10.85 -1.64 -4.78
CA SER A 90 -11.09 -0.30 -4.24
C SER A 90 -9.88 0.20 -3.44
N LEU A 91 -9.33 -0.64 -2.55
CA LEU A 91 -8.14 -0.33 -1.77
C LEU A 91 -6.94 -0.02 -2.68
N CYS A 92 -6.66 -0.87 -3.66
CA CYS A 92 -5.60 -0.63 -4.64
C CYS A 92 -5.80 0.71 -5.37
N ARG A 93 -7.04 1.05 -5.76
CA ARG A 93 -7.35 2.32 -6.41
C ARG A 93 -7.08 3.51 -5.48
N TYR A 94 -7.46 3.42 -4.21
CA TYR A 94 -7.19 4.47 -3.22
C TYR A 94 -5.69 4.65 -2.98
N VAL A 95 -4.95 3.55 -2.83
CA VAL A 95 -3.50 3.57 -2.68
C VAL A 95 -2.85 4.24 -3.89
N VAL A 96 -3.23 3.84 -5.11
CA VAL A 96 -2.73 4.47 -6.34
C VAL A 96 -3.06 5.96 -6.36
N LEU A 97 -4.30 6.36 -6.10
CA LEU A 97 -4.67 7.79 -6.11
C LEU A 97 -3.91 8.62 -5.06
N THR A 98 -3.62 8.03 -3.90
CA THR A 98 -2.93 8.71 -2.79
C THR A 98 -1.43 8.82 -3.03
N LEU A 99 -0.82 7.76 -3.58
CA LEU A 99 0.62 7.68 -3.80
C LEU A 99 1.06 8.18 -5.18
N THR A 100 0.15 8.27 -6.16
CA THR A 100 0.48 8.81 -7.48
C THR A 100 0.86 10.28 -7.31
N PRO A 101 2.06 10.69 -7.76
CA PRO A 101 2.40 12.09 -7.77
C PRO A 101 1.40 12.83 -8.68
N SER A 102 0.57 13.67 -8.08
CA SER A 102 -0.19 14.68 -8.81
C SER A 102 0.83 15.42 -9.66
N LYS A 103 0.65 15.44 -10.98
CA LYS A 103 1.45 16.25 -11.89
C LYS A 103 1.22 17.71 -11.50
N SER A 104 2.01 18.20 -10.55
CA SER A 104 2.09 19.61 -10.23
C SER A 104 2.52 20.26 -11.54
N ALA A 105 1.63 21.05 -12.13
CA ALA A 105 2.00 21.95 -13.19
C ALA A 105 3.14 22.82 -12.63
N CYS A 106 4.35 22.57 -13.13
CA CYS A 106 5.40 23.58 -13.15
C CYS A 106 5.02 24.64 -14.18
#